data_AF-A0A7C3VA37-F1
#
_entry.id   AF-A0A7C3VA37-F1
#
_cell.length_a   1.000
_cell.length_b   1.000
_cell.length_c   1.000
_cell.angle_alpha   90.00
_cell.angle_beta   90.00
_cell.angle_gamma   90.00
#
_symmetry.space_group_name_H-M   'P 1'
#
loop_
_entity.id
_entity.type
_entity.pdbx_description
1 polymer ?
#
loop_
_entity_poly.entity_id
_entity_poly.type
_entity_poly.pdbx_seq_one_letter_code
_entity_poly.pdbx_strand_id
1 'polypeptide(L)'
;MSRGFILTTDSVIAVILSVFIAVSVLTISSHFVYPRDDPHALREAGRDLLASLEASGELEEAAISGNNEALLRALNSLPPTYCASIQIFKNTAPVMQVNRTGCTCENELVIYQRTFLAISDGSQREMFARFGGCFT
;
A
#
# COMPACT_ATOMS: atom_id res chain seq x y z
N MET A 1 44.19 42.77 -7.87
CA MET A 1 44.62 41.54 -7.17
C MET A 1 43.67 40.41 -7.56
N SER A 2 44.09 39.51 -8.44
CA SER A 2 43.35 38.27 -8.71
C SER A 2 43.69 37.26 -7.62
N ARG A 3 42.66 36.76 -6.92
CA ARG A 3 42.83 35.64 -5.99
C ARG A 3 42.79 34.35 -6.82
N GLY A 4 43.92 33.66 -6.90
CA GLY A 4 43.99 32.32 -7.50
C GLY A 4 43.46 31.28 -6.51
N PHE A 5 42.71 30.30 -7.01
CA PHE A 5 42.27 29.15 -6.21
C PHE A 5 43.31 28.03 -6.33
N ILE A 6 43.74 27.48 -5.18
CA ILE A 6 44.61 26.30 -5.13
C ILE A 6 43.69 25.09 -4.98
N LEU A 7 43.55 24.31 -6.04
CA LEU A 7 42.85 23.04 -6.03
C LEU A 7 43.84 21.95 -5.64
N THR A 8 43.60 21.31 -4.49
CA THR A 8 44.35 20.12 -4.08
C THR A 8 43.79 18.90 -4.81
N THR A 9 44.63 17.95 -5.17
CA THR A 9 44.25 16.73 -5.89
C THR A 9 43.13 15.96 -5.17
N ASP A 10 43.13 15.97 -3.84
CA ASP A 10 42.12 15.34 -2.99
C ASP A 10 40.72 15.96 -3.17
N SER A 11 40.66 17.29 -3.37
CA SER A 11 39.40 17.99 -3.58
C SER A 11 38.77 17.63 -4.94
N VAL A 12 39.60 17.39 -5.95
CA VAL A 12 39.14 16.94 -7.27
C VAL A 12 38.60 15.52 -7.21
N ILE A 13 39.31 14.62 -6.51
CA ILE A 13 38.90 13.22 -6.33
C ILE A 13 37.57 13.14 -5.55
N ALA A 14 37.42 13.93 -4.48
CA ALA A 14 36.20 13.96 -3.67
C ALA A 14 34.97 14.43 -4.45
N VAL A 15 35.13 15.43 -5.33
CA VAL A 15 34.03 15.93 -6.18
C VAL A 15 33.62 14.89 -7.22
N ILE A 16 34.58 14.19 -7.84
CA ILE A 16 34.27 13.15 -8.82
C ILE A 16 33.52 11.98 -8.14
N LEU A 17 33.96 11.55 -6.96
CA LEU A 17 33.30 10.50 -6.20
C LEU A 17 31.89 10.88 -5.76
N SER A 18 31.68 12.10 -5.27
CA SER A 18 30.36 12.54 -4.81
C SER A 18 29.35 12.63 -5.97
N VAL A 19 29.78 13.09 -7.15
CA VAL A 19 28.96 13.09 -8.36
C VAL A 19 28.65 11.66 -8.80
N PHE A 20 29.64 10.77 -8.79
CA PHE A 20 29.43 9.37 -9.17
C PHE A 20 28.44 8.67 -8.24
N ILE A 21 28.55 8.87 -6.93
CA ILE A 21 27.61 8.35 -5.93
C ILE A 21 26.22 8.94 -6.15
N ALA A 22 26.10 10.26 -6.34
CA ALA A 22 24.81 10.92 -6.57
C ALA A 22 24.12 10.38 -7.83
N VAL A 23 24.85 10.24 -8.94
CA VAL A 23 24.33 9.66 -10.20
C VAL A 23 23.96 8.19 -10.00
N SER A 24 24.74 7.42 -9.25
CA SER A 24 24.44 6.01 -8.95
C SER A 24 23.16 5.87 -8.13
N VAL A 25 22.98 6.70 -7.10
CA VAL A 25 21.76 6.72 -6.29
C VAL A 25 20.55 7.13 -7.14
N LEU A 26 20.69 8.16 -7.96
CA LEU A 26 19.61 8.61 -8.85
C LEU A 26 19.23 7.54 -9.88
N THR A 27 20.21 6.88 -10.51
CA THR A 27 19.95 5.82 -11.50
C THR A 27 19.32 4.57 -10.86
N ILE A 28 19.82 4.11 -9.70
CA ILE A 28 19.20 3.01 -8.95
C ILE A 28 17.77 3.39 -8.55
N SER A 29 17.55 4.59 -8.02
CA SER A 29 16.21 5.05 -7.66
C SER A 29 15.26 5.17 -8.86
N SER A 30 15.78 5.51 -10.05
CA SER A 30 14.99 5.56 -11.28
C SER A 30 14.66 4.16 -11.84
N HIS A 31 15.46 3.15 -11.48
CA HIS A 31 15.19 1.74 -11.80
C HIS A 31 14.30 1.03 -10.78
N PHE A 32 14.03 1.65 -9.61
CA PHE A 32 12.82 1.36 -8.83
C PHE A 32 11.58 1.94 -9.55
N VAL A 33 11.40 1.53 -10.80
CA VAL A 33 10.10 1.55 -11.44
C VAL A 33 9.33 0.46 -10.72
N TYR A 34 8.39 0.86 -9.84
CA TYR A 34 7.37 -0.07 -9.35
C TYR A 34 6.88 -0.86 -10.56
N PRO A 35 6.94 -2.20 -10.55
CA PRO A 35 6.53 -2.99 -11.69
C PRO A 35 5.14 -2.51 -12.12
N ARG A 36 5.10 -1.95 -13.33
CA ARG A 36 3.90 -1.42 -13.98
C ARG A 36 2.91 -2.58 -14.04
N ASP A 37 1.81 -2.42 -13.34
CA ASP A 37 0.57 -3.18 -13.54
C ASP A 37 0.71 -4.71 -13.48
N ASP A 38 1.40 -5.25 -12.47
CA ASP A 38 1.38 -6.69 -12.20
C ASP A 38 0.17 -7.07 -11.31
N PRO A 39 -0.88 -7.72 -11.86
CA PRO A 39 -2.04 -8.14 -11.08
C PRO A 39 -1.67 -9.10 -9.95
N HIS A 40 -0.56 -9.84 -10.07
CA HIS A 40 -0.07 -10.72 -9.02
C HIS A 40 0.44 -9.92 -7.81
N ALA A 41 1.22 -8.86 -8.04
CA ALA A 41 1.69 -7.98 -6.98
C ALA A 41 0.52 -7.32 -6.23
N LEU A 42 -0.51 -6.87 -6.95
CA LEU A 42 -1.72 -6.29 -6.33
C LEU A 42 -2.51 -7.35 -5.54
N ARG A 43 -2.49 -8.61 -5.98
CA ARG A 43 -3.09 -9.75 -5.26
C ARG A 43 -2.35 -10.08 -3.97
N GLU A 44 -1.02 -10.11 -4.03
CA GLU A 44 -0.20 -10.34 -2.85
C GLU A 44 -0.35 -9.21 -1.84
N ALA A 45 -0.33 -7.95 -2.31
CA ALA A 45 -0.59 -6.79 -1.47
C ALA A 45 -1.98 -6.89 -0.79
N GLY A 46 -3.03 -7.23 -1.54
CA GLY A 46 -4.37 -7.43 -0.99
C GLY A 46 -4.45 -8.57 0.03
N ARG A 47 -3.75 -9.69 -0.23
CA ARG A 47 -3.69 -10.84 0.69
C ARG A 47 -3.01 -10.46 1.99
N ASP A 48 -1.84 -9.84 1.91
CA ASP A 48 -1.01 -9.52 3.06
C ASP A 48 -1.66 -8.39 3.88
N LEU A 49 -2.30 -7.43 3.21
CA LEU A 49 -3.07 -6.37 3.86
C LEU A 49 -4.29 -6.93 4.62
N LEU A 50 -5.12 -7.78 4.00
CA LEU A 50 -6.23 -8.40 4.71
C LEU A 50 -5.77 -9.33 5.84
N ALA A 51 -4.64 -10.03 5.67
CA ALA A 51 -4.06 -10.85 6.73
C ALA A 51 -3.59 -10.00 7.92
N SER A 52 -2.96 -8.87 7.65
CA SER A 52 -2.51 -7.93 8.68
C SER A 52 -3.68 -7.32 9.44
N LEU A 53 -4.73 -6.89 8.73
CA LEU A 53 -5.93 -6.30 9.33
C LEU A 53 -6.74 -7.32 10.15
N GLU A 54 -6.74 -8.60 9.75
CA GLU A 54 -7.33 -9.66 10.56
C GLU A 54 -6.51 -9.89 11.83
N ALA A 55 -5.18 -9.98 11.71
CA ALA A 55 -4.30 -10.25 12.84
C ALA A 55 -4.29 -9.12 13.87
N SER A 56 -4.49 -7.87 13.45
CA SER A 56 -4.62 -6.72 14.36
C SER A 56 -6.02 -6.55 14.95
N GLY A 57 -7.02 -7.34 14.52
CA GLY A 57 -8.41 -7.23 14.94
C GLY A 57 -9.19 -6.08 14.28
N GLU A 58 -8.57 -5.33 13.36
CA GLU A 58 -9.20 -4.16 12.73
C GLU A 58 -10.37 -4.55 11.80
N LEU A 59 -10.33 -5.74 11.17
CA LEU A 59 -11.47 -6.25 10.40
C LEU A 59 -12.70 -6.52 11.29
N GLU A 60 -12.47 -7.07 12.47
CA GLU A 60 -13.52 -7.35 13.45
C GLU A 60 -14.10 -6.04 14.01
N GLU A 61 -13.22 -5.11 14.42
CA GLU A 61 -13.64 -3.81 14.92
C GLU A 61 -14.48 -3.07 13.88
N ALA A 62 -14.04 -3.03 12.63
CA ALA A 62 -14.78 -2.39 11.55
C ALA A 62 -16.14 -3.06 11.29
N ALA A 63 -16.20 -4.38 11.35
CA ALA A 63 -17.44 -5.11 11.12
C ALA A 63 -18.47 -4.95 12.25
N ILE A 64 -18.03 -4.79 13.49
CA ILE A 64 -18.90 -4.68 14.68
C ILE A 64 -19.26 -3.22 14.98
N SER A 65 -18.26 -2.35 15.06
CA SER A 65 -18.43 -0.96 15.49
C SER A 65 -18.80 -0.01 14.35
N GLY A 66 -18.60 -0.42 13.10
CA GLY A 66 -18.72 0.47 11.95
C GLY A 66 -17.57 1.45 11.78
N ASN A 67 -16.54 1.40 12.63
CA ASN A 67 -15.36 2.26 12.53
C ASN A 67 -14.42 1.78 11.40
N ASN A 68 -14.26 2.60 10.37
CA ASN A 68 -13.45 2.27 9.20
C ASN A 68 -12.11 3.03 9.12
N GLU A 69 -11.76 3.81 10.14
CA GLU A 69 -10.55 4.65 10.11
C GLU A 69 -9.27 3.84 9.89
N ALA A 70 -9.19 2.67 10.51
CA ALA A 70 -8.04 1.80 10.41
C ALA A 70 -7.89 1.18 9.01
N LEU A 71 -9.01 0.72 8.43
CA LEU A 71 -9.08 0.24 7.04
C LEU A 71 -8.70 1.33 6.05
N LEU A 72 -9.19 2.56 6.27
CA LEU A 72 -8.87 3.70 5.42
C LEU A 72 -7.39 4.07 5.49
N ARG A 73 -6.79 4.07 6.69
CA ARG A 73 -5.35 4.29 6.86
C ARG A 73 -4.53 3.21 6.16
N ALA A 74 -4.92 1.93 6.29
CA ALA A 74 -4.27 0.82 5.60
C ALA A 74 -4.35 0.98 4.08
N LEU A 75 -5.53 1.30 3.54
CA LEU A 75 -5.71 1.55 2.11
C LEU A 75 -4.88 2.74 1.60
N ASN A 76 -4.79 3.82 2.38
CA ASN A 76 -4.01 4.99 2.02
C ASN A 76 -2.48 4.77 2.14
N SER A 77 -2.04 3.73 2.85
CA SER A 77 -0.62 3.34 2.93
C SER A 77 -0.10 2.61 1.69
N LEU A 78 -1.00 2.14 0.81
CA LEU A 78 -0.61 1.48 -0.44
C LEU A 78 0.14 2.44 -1.37
N PRO A 79 1.04 1.93 -2.24
CA PRO A 79 1.70 2.73 -3.27
C PRO A 79 0.70 3.56 -4.08
N PRO A 80 1.01 4.80 -4.46
CA PRO A 80 0.05 5.72 -5.11
C PRO A 80 -0.50 5.20 -6.45
N THR A 81 0.18 4.22 -7.05
CA THR A 81 -0.23 3.53 -8.29
C THR A 81 -1.39 2.55 -8.11
N TYR A 82 -1.80 2.23 -6.88
CA TYR A 82 -2.85 1.27 -6.58
C TYR A 82 -4.13 1.96 -6.11
N CYS A 83 -5.21 1.80 -6.86
CA CYS A 83 -6.55 2.02 -6.33
C CYS A 83 -7.04 0.73 -5.68
N ALA A 84 -7.62 0.83 -4.48
CA ALA A 84 -8.15 -0.35 -3.80
C ALA A 84 -9.38 -0.04 -2.96
N SER A 85 -10.21 -1.06 -2.76
CA SER A 85 -11.35 -1.09 -1.88
C SER A 85 -11.33 -2.31 -0.97
N ILE A 86 -11.88 -2.16 0.23
CA ILE A 86 -12.17 -3.28 1.14
C ILE A 86 -13.68 -3.30 1.35
N GLN A 87 -14.28 -4.46 1.12
CA GLN A 87 -15.70 -4.70 1.38
C GLN A 87 -15.83 -5.83 2.40
N ILE A 88 -16.57 -5.59 3.47
CA ILE A 88 -16.87 -6.60 4.48
C ILE A 88 -18.31 -7.08 4.26
N PHE A 89 -18.50 -8.39 4.26
CA PHE A 89 -19.79 -9.06 4.09
C PHE A 89 -20.11 -9.93 5.29
N LYS A 90 -21.40 -9.95 5.64
CA LYS A 90 -22.00 -10.94 6.53
C LYS A 90 -22.84 -11.86 5.67
N ASN A 91 -22.42 -13.12 5.56
CA ASN A 91 -22.93 -14.06 4.55
C ASN A 91 -22.77 -13.49 3.13
N THR A 92 -23.86 -13.00 2.54
CA THR A 92 -23.90 -12.38 1.21
C THR A 92 -24.20 -10.88 1.24
N ALA A 93 -24.51 -10.32 2.41
CA ALA A 93 -24.89 -8.91 2.55
C ALA A 93 -23.67 -8.04 2.86
N PRO A 94 -23.43 -6.95 2.11
CA PRO A 94 -22.36 -6.02 2.44
C PRO A 94 -22.69 -5.29 3.74
N VAL A 95 -21.76 -5.31 4.68
CA VAL A 95 -21.83 -4.60 5.97
C VAL A 95 -21.08 -3.29 5.89
N MET A 96 -19.96 -3.28 5.16
CA MET A 96 -19.11 -2.10 5.03
C MET A 96 -18.39 -2.11 3.69
N GLN A 97 -18.16 -0.91 3.15
CA GLN A 97 -17.26 -0.68 2.04
C GLN A 97 -16.40 0.55 2.34
N VAL A 98 -15.10 0.42 2.11
CA VAL A 98 -14.12 1.49 2.27
C VAL A 98 -13.30 1.56 1.00
N ASN A 99 -13.20 2.75 0.44
CA ASN A 99 -12.38 3.02 -0.75
C ASN A 99 -11.19 3.88 -0.35
N ARG A 100 -10.04 3.65 -0.97
CA ARG A 100 -8.89 4.54 -0.84
C ARG A 100 -9.26 5.95 -1.31
N THR A 101 -8.79 6.97 -0.59
CA THR A 101 -9.11 8.37 -0.88
C THR A 101 -8.40 8.85 -2.15
N GLY A 102 -9.09 9.64 -2.99
CA GLY A 102 -8.50 10.33 -4.13
C GLY A 102 -8.21 9.42 -5.33
N CYS A 103 -8.84 8.26 -5.39
CA CYS A 103 -8.59 7.25 -6.40
C CYS A 103 -9.92 6.59 -6.82
N THR A 104 -10.08 6.25 -8.09
CA THR A 104 -11.28 5.61 -8.65
C THR A 104 -10.89 4.51 -9.62
N CYS A 105 -11.43 3.31 -9.41
CA CYS A 105 -11.34 2.21 -10.37
C CYS A 105 -12.54 2.21 -11.29
N GLU A 106 -12.34 2.40 -12.59
CA GLU A 106 -13.40 2.15 -13.58
C GLU A 106 -13.66 0.65 -13.77
N ASN A 107 -12.59 -0.17 -13.71
CA ASN A 107 -12.67 -1.63 -13.79
C ASN A 107 -12.00 -2.26 -12.57
N GLU A 108 -12.79 -2.51 -11.53
CA GLU A 108 -12.31 -3.20 -10.33
C GLU A 108 -12.00 -4.66 -10.66
N LEU A 109 -10.74 -5.05 -10.54
CA LEU A 109 -10.37 -6.47 -10.52
C LEU A 109 -10.67 -6.96 -9.09
N VAL A 110 -11.47 -8.00 -8.94
CA VAL A 110 -11.63 -8.67 -7.63
C VAL A 110 -10.43 -9.57 -7.45
N ILE A 111 -9.60 -9.23 -6.47
CA ILE A 111 -8.24 -9.76 -6.44
C ILE A 111 -8.11 -10.83 -5.36
N TYR A 112 -8.79 -10.64 -4.23
CA TYR A 112 -8.70 -11.56 -3.11
C TYR A 112 -9.92 -11.48 -2.18
N GLN A 113 -10.29 -12.64 -1.62
CA GLN A 113 -11.31 -12.74 -0.58
C GLN A 113 -10.75 -13.57 0.58
N ARG A 114 -11.04 -13.14 1.80
CA ARG A 114 -10.62 -13.79 3.03
C ARG A 114 -11.82 -13.95 3.97
N THR A 115 -11.91 -15.11 4.60
CA THR A 115 -12.89 -15.35 5.66
C THR A 115 -12.24 -15.06 7.01
N PHE A 116 -12.97 -14.39 7.90
CA PHE A 116 -12.53 -14.11 9.27
C PHE A 116 -13.69 -14.30 10.25
N LEU A 117 -13.36 -14.43 11.53
CA LEU A 117 -14.35 -14.55 12.62
C LEU A 117 -14.48 -13.20 13.32
N ALA A 118 -15.72 -12.75 13.52
CA ALA A 118 -16.02 -11.60 14.36
C ALA A 118 -16.81 -12.05 15.60
N ILE A 119 -16.40 -11.60 16.77
CA ILE A 119 -16.96 -11.97 18.07
C ILE A 119 -17.72 -10.77 18.61
N SER A 120 -19.05 -10.83 18.58
CA SER A 120 -19.93 -9.80 19.14
C SER A 120 -20.84 -10.44 20.19
N ASP A 121 -20.81 -9.91 21.40
CA ASP A 121 -21.63 -10.33 22.54
C ASP A 121 -21.54 -11.84 22.84
N GLY A 122 -20.33 -12.41 22.74
CA GLY A 122 -20.08 -13.84 22.96
C GLY A 122 -20.55 -14.76 21.82
N SER A 123 -21.13 -14.21 20.75
CA SER A 123 -21.47 -14.95 19.54
C SER A 123 -20.37 -14.81 18.48
N GLN A 124 -19.88 -15.94 17.98
CA GLN A 124 -18.94 -15.97 16.86
C GLN A 124 -19.72 -15.94 15.54
N ARG A 125 -19.35 -15.04 14.64
CA ARG A 125 -19.95 -14.90 13.31
C ARG A 125 -18.86 -14.97 12.26
N GLU A 126 -19.06 -15.84 11.28
CA GLU A 126 -18.21 -15.90 10.09
C GLU A 126 -18.53 -14.71 9.18
N MET A 127 -17.48 -14.03 8.73
CA MET A 127 -17.55 -12.86 7.87
C MET A 127 -16.54 -12.97 6.74
N PHE A 128 -16.77 -12.21 5.68
CA PHE A 128 -15.88 -12.20 4.51
C PHE A 128 -15.38 -10.79 4.27
N ALA A 129 -14.06 -10.63 4.13
CA ALA A 129 -13.44 -9.42 3.64
C ALA A 129 -13.02 -9.65 2.18
N ARG A 130 -13.42 -8.75 1.30
CA ARG A 130 -13.01 -8.72 -0.11
C ARG A 130 -12.10 -7.53 -0.33
N PHE A 131 -10.97 -7.77 -0.98
CA PHE A 131 -10.08 -6.75 -1.49
C PHE A 131 -10.26 -6.65 -3.01
N GLY A 132 -10.72 -5.49 -3.45
CA GLY A 132 -10.79 -5.12 -4.87
C GLY A 132 -9.76 -4.05 -5.18
N GLY A 133 -9.26 -4.02 -6.41
CA GLY A 133 -8.32 -2.98 -6.81
C GLY A 133 -8.07 -2.89 -8.30
N CYS A 134 -7.38 -1.84 -8.70
CA CYS A 134 -6.91 -1.60 -10.06
C CYS A 134 -5.66 -0.70 -10.03
N PHE A 135 -5.00 -0.59 -11.17
CA PHE A 135 -3.88 0.32 -11.35
C PHE A 135 -4.35 1.67 -11.91
N THR A 136 -3.68 2.75 -11.52
CA THR A 136 -3.92 4.13 -11.99
C THR A 136 -2.87 4.60 -12.96
#